data_AF-A0AAP2E4Y0-F1
#
_entry.id   AF-A0AAP2E4Y0-F1
#
_cell.length_a   1.000
_cell.length_b   1.000
_cell.length_c   1.000
_cell.angle_alpha   90.00
_cell.angle_beta   90.00
_cell.angle_gamma   90.00
#
_symmetry.space_group_name_H-M   'P 1'
#
loop_
_entity.id
_entity.type
_entity.pdbx_description
1 polymer ?
#
loop_
_entity_poly.entity_id
_entity_poly.type
_entity_poly.pdbx_seq_one_letter_code
_entity_poly.pdbx_strand_id
1 'polypeptide(L)'
;MTVSQEVAYIQKRYSRSVANVFIKLRKAAGCTSYEDFAFTHDFPRAQYWRVETGKANLTFRTLSKLLAIHNMKLDEFLQQVIEEYKRDEKNFKNGNDDLSDKIESKIGTLIGT
;
A
#
# COMPACT_ATOMS: atom_id res chain seq x y z
N MET A 1 0.73 17.12 -16.37
CA MET A 1 0.78 16.96 -14.89
C MET A 1 1.96 17.75 -14.37
N THR A 2 1.84 18.40 -13.21
CA THR A 2 3.00 19.01 -12.53
C THR A 2 3.81 17.92 -11.81
N VAL A 3 5.10 18.15 -11.57
CA VAL A 3 5.97 17.22 -10.83
C VAL A 3 5.34 16.83 -9.48
N SER A 4 4.72 17.78 -8.78
CA SER A 4 4.04 17.51 -7.50
C SER A 4 2.85 16.55 -7.62
N GLN A 5 2.10 16.61 -8.73
CA GLN A 5 0.99 15.69 -8.99
C GLN A 5 1.50 14.27 -9.28
N GLU A 6 2.61 14.15 -10.01
CA GLU A 6 3.26 12.88 -10.31
C GLU A 6 3.81 12.21 -9.05
N VAL A 7 4.52 12.97 -8.20
CA VAL A 7 5.02 12.46 -6.91
C VAL A 7 3.87 11.95 -6.03
N ALA A 8 2.78 12.70 -5.91
CA ALA A 8 1.61 12.29 -5.12
C ALA A 8 0.97 11.01 -5.68
N TYR A 9 0.90 10.86 -7.01
CA TYR A 9 0.39 9.66 -7.67
C TYR A 9 1.27 8.44 -7.37
N ILE A 10 2.58 8.56 -7.58
CA ILE A 10 3.55 7.49 -7.35
C ILE A 10 3.55 7.07 -5.89
N GLN A 11 3.59 8.03 -4.96
CA GLN A 11 3.55 7.78 -3.53
C GLN A 11 2.28 7.02 -3.13
N LYS A 12 1.11 7.45 -3.63
CA LYS A 12 -0.16 6.77 -3.35
C LYS A 12 -0.14 5.31 -3.79
N ARG A 13 0.45 5.01 -4.96
CA ARG A 13 0.56 3.62 -5.46
C ARG A 13 1.48 2.78 -4.57
N TYR A 14 2.67 3.25 -4.25
CA TYR A 14 3.58 2.52 -3.37
C TYR A 14 2.99 2.27 -1.99
N SER A 15 2.36 3.29 -1.39
CA SER A 15 1.68 3.14 -0.10
C SER A 15 0.58 2.08 -0.14
N ARG A 16 -0.19 2.00 -1.23
CA ARG A 16 -1.22 0.96 -1.43
C ARG A 16 -0.60 -0.44 -1.53
N SER A 17 0.47 -0.59 -2.32
CA SER A 17 1.16 -1.89 -2.46
C SER A 17 1.75 -2.36 -1.13
N VAL A 18 2.41 -1.47 -0.38
CA VAL A 18 2.92 -1.74 0.98
C VAL A 18 1.78 -2.16 1.92
N ALA A 19 0.68 -1.42 1.93
CA ALA A 19 -0.49 -1.74 2.75
C ALA A 19 -1.06 -3.14 2.44
N ASN A 20 -1.21 -3.47 1.16
CA ASN A 20 -1.69 -4.78 0.72
C ASN A 20 -0.78 -5.93 1.16
N VAL A 21 0.55 -5.75 1.10
CA VAL A 21 1.50 -6.75 1.59
C VAL A 21 1.33 -6.96 3.10
N PHE A 22 1.23 -5.90 3.92
CA PHE A 22 1.00 -6.07 5.36
C PHE A 22 -0.34 -6.73 5.69
N ILE A 23 -1.40 -6.43 4.96
CA ILE A 23 -2.69 -7.13 5.11
C ILE A 23 -2.54 -8.63 4.85
N LYS A 24 -1.78 -9.01 3.82
CA LYS A 24 -1.52 -10.43 3.52
C LYS A 24 -0.70 -11.09 4.61
N LEU A 25 0.37 -10.44 5.07
CA LEU A 25 1.22 -10.94 6.14
C LEU A 25 0.44 -11.12 7.44
N ARG A 26 -0.44 -10.18 7.78
CA ARG A 26 -1.33 -10.29 8.92
C ARG A 26 -2.23 -11.51 8.83
N LYS A 27 -2.92 -11.68 7.69
CA LYS A 27 -3.82 -12.82 7.47
C LYS A 27 -3.05 -14.15 7.54
N ALA A 28 -1.84 -14.19 6.99
CA ALA A 28 -0.96 -15.35 7.06
C ALA A 28 -0.50 -15.67 8.51
N ALA A 29 -0.39 -14.65 9.36
CA ALA A 29 -0.10 -14.81 10.79
C ALA A 29 -1.34 -15.24 11.61
N GLY A 30 -2.50 -15.43 10.97
CA GLY A 30 -3.74 -15.87 11.63
C GLY A 30 -4.57 -14.74 12.25
N CYS A 31 -4.13 -13.48 12.15
CA CYS A 31 -4.84 -12.34 12.71
C CYS A 31 -5.99 -11.89 11.79
N THR A 32 -7.20 -11.82 12.35
CA THR A 32 -8.43 -11.55 11.59
C THR A 32 -8.60 -10.06 11.26
N SER A 33 -8.10 -9.19 12.13
CA SER A 33 -8.21 -7.73 12.00
C SER A 33 -6.90 -7.03 12.37
N TYR A 34 -6.76 -5.76 11.96
CA TYR A 34 -5.62 -4.93 12.34
C TYR A 34 -5.55 -4.72 13.87
N GLU A 35 -6.69 -4.79 14.58
CA GLU A 35 -6.76 -4.68 16.03
C GLU A 35 -6.20 -5.92 16.71
N ASP A 36 -6.59 -7.09 16.19
CA ASP A 36 -6.12 -8.40 16.64
C ASP A 36 -4.60 -8.53 16.48
N PHE A 37 -4.06 -8.11 15.33
CA PHE A 37 -2.61 -8.05 15.10
C PHE A 37 -1.91 -7.10 16.07
N ALA A 38 -2.46 -5.89 16.24
CA ALA A 38 -1.90 -4.88 17.12
C ALA A 38 -1.85 -5.36 18.58
N PHE A 39 -2.91 -6.02 19.05
CA PHE A 39 -2.96 -6.59 20.39
C PHE A 39 -1.98 -7.77 20.53
N THR A 40 -1.97 -8.70 19.58
CA THR A 40 -1.14 -9.92 19.61
C THR A 40 0.36 -9.61 19.64
N HIS A 41 0.78 -8.57 18.94
CA HIS A 41 2.21 -8.21 18.79
C HIS A 41 2.62 -6.94 19.54
N ASP A 42 1.81 -6.50 20.52
CA ASP A 42 2.03 -5.29 21.33
C ASP A 42 2.43 -4.06 20.47
N PHE A 43 1.68 -3.85 19.39
CA PHE A 43 1.91 -2.79 18.43
C PHE A 43 0.84 -1.70 18.57
N PRO A 44 1.16 -0.40 18.51
CA PRO A 44 0.15 0.65 18.63
C PRO A 44 -0.93 0.53 17.55
N ARG A 45 -2.18 0.24 17.96
CA ARG A 45 -3.34 0.00 17.07
C ARG A 45 -3.49 1.07 15.98
N ALA A 46 -3.48 2.34 16.35
CA ALA A 46 -3.64 3.45 15.41
C ALA A 46 -2.49 3.52 14.39
N GLN A 47 -1.27 3.16 14.80
CA GLN A 47 -0.12 3.13 13.90
C GLN A 47 -0.27 1.99 12.89
N TYR A 48 -0.64 0.78 13.34
CA TYR A 48 -0.80 -0.36 12.45
C TYR A 48 -1.95 -0.16 11.46
N TRP A 49 -3.07 0.41 11.90
CA TRP A 49 -4.17 0.79 11.02
C TRP A 49 -3.72 1.76 9.90
N ARG A 50 -2.87 2.74 10.21
CA ARG A 50 -2.32 3.65 9.20
C ARG A 50 -1.44 2.93 8.18
N VAL A 51 -0.72 1.88 8.60
CA VAL A 51 0.08 1.04 7.71
C VAL A 51 -0.82 0.29 6.75
N GLU A 52 -1.84 -0.43 7.25
CA GLU A 52 -2.77 -1.19 6.40
C GLU A 52 -3.69 -0.34 5.54
N THR A 53 -3.83 0.96 5.83
CA THR A 53 -4.59 1.89 4.98
C THR A 53 -3.72 2.71 4.02
N GLY A 54 -2.40 2.50 4.04
CA GLY A 54 -1.44 3.24 3.19
C GLY A 54 -1.31 4.73 3.56
N LYS A 55 -1.75 5.12 4.77
CA LYS A 55 -1.70 6.50 5.27
C LYS A 55 -0.49 6.76 6.17
N ALA A 56 0.26 5.72 6.53
CA ALA A 56 1.44 5.85 7.36
C ALA A 56 2.59 6.51 6.59
N ASN A 57 3.29 7.44 7.24
CA ASN A 57 4.67 7.74 6.90
C ASN A 57 5.55 6.64 7.52
N LEU A 58 5.73 5.53 6.79
CA LEU A 58 6.40 4.35 7.31
C LEU A 58 7.90 4.61 7.46
N THR A 59 8.36 4.78 8.70
CA THR A 59 9.78 4.92 9.00
C THR A 59 10.49 3.56 8.95
N PHE A 60 11.79 3.54 8.65
CA PHE A 60 12.59 2.31 8.71
C PHE A 60 12.50 1.61 10.06
N ARG A 61 12.48 2.36 11.18
CA ARG A 61 12.27 1.79 12.52
C ARG A 61 10.98 0.99 12.61
N THR A 62 9.89 1.53 12.07
CA THR A 62 8.58 0.86 12.10
C THR A 62 8.58 -0.35 11.18
N LEU A 63 9.15 -0.21 9.98
CA LEU A 63 9.32 -1.29 9.02
C LEU A 63 10.11 -2.45 9.64
N SER A 64 11.28 -2.18 10.23
CA SER A 64 12.11 -3.22 10.86
C SER A 64 11.38 -3.98 11.96
N LYS A 65 10.54 -3.31 12.78
CA LYS A 65 9.72 -3.98 13.79
C LYS A 65 8.71 -4.94 13.15
N LEU A 66 7.99 -4.48 12.11
CA LEU A 66 7.00 -5.31 11.42
C LEU A 66 7.65 -6.49 10.71
N LEU A 67 8.80 -6.28 10.06
CA LEU A 67 9.58 -7.35 9.43
C LEU A 67 10.05 -8.39 10.45
N ALA A 68 10.52 -7.95 11.62
CA ALA A 68 10.91 -8.85 12.70
C ALA A 68 9.73 -9.68 13.23
N ILE A 69 8.55 -9.07 13.41
CA ILE A 69 7.32 -9.78 13.81
C ILE A 69 6.98 -10.89 12.81
N HIS A 70 7.15 -10.62 11.52
CA HIS A 70 6.86 -11.58 10.44
C HIS A 70 8.03 -12.50 10.09
N ASN A 71 9.16 -12.43 10.82
CA ASN A 71 10.40 -13.16 10.50
C ASN A 71 10.78 -13.05 9.01
N MET A 72 10.70 -11.84 8.46
CA MET A 72 10.83 -11.55 7.03
C MET A 72 12.03 -10.65 6.77
N LYS A 73 12.78 -10.93 5.70
CA LYS A 73 13.88 -10.05 5.27
C LYS A 73 13.35 -8.88 4.43
N LEU A 74 14.14 -7.80 4.39
CA LEU A 74 13.75 -6.57 3.68
C LEU A 74 13.62 -6.79 2.17
N ASP A 75 14.51 -7.55 1.56
CA ASP A 75 14.51 -7.88 0.13
C ASP A 75 13.28 -8.72 -0.25
N GLU A 76 12.94 -9.74 0.55
CA GLU A 76 11.73 -10.55 0.39
C GLU A 76 10.47 -9.68 0.46
N PHE A 77 10.42 -8.77 1.44
CA PHE A 77 9.32 -7.82 1.57
C PHE A 77 9.20 -6.90 0.34
N LEU A 78 10.32 -6.32 -0.11
CA LEU A 78 10.34 -5.43 -1.27
C LEU A 78 9.92 -6.15 -2.56
N GLN A 79 10.31 -7.41 -2.74
CA GLN A 79 9.84 -8.22 -3.87
C GLN A 79 8.31 -8.36 -3.86
N GLN A 80 7.70 -8.65 -2.70
CA GLN A 80 6.24 -8.72 -2.60
C GLN A 80 5.56 -7.39 -2.89
N VAL A 81 6.15 -6.27 -2.46
CA VAL A 81 5.64 -4.92 -2.75
C VAL A 81 5.72 -4.63 -4.25
N ILE A 82 6.81 -5.00 -4.92
CA ILE A 82 6.98 -4.85 -6.38
C ILE A 82 5.93 -5.66 -7.14
N GLU A 83 5.68 -6.91 -6.73
CA GLU A 83 4.66 -7.74 -7.37
C GLU A 83 3.25 -7.19 -7.15
N GLU A 84 2.94 -6.67 -5.96
CA GLU A 84 1.68 -5.97 -5.70
C GLU A 84 1.53 -4.70 -6.54
N TYR A 85 2.60 -3.95 -6.74
CA TYR A 85 2.60 -2.76 -7.58
C TYR A 85 2.28 -3.10 -9.05
N LYS A 86 2.92 -4.14 -9.59
CA LYS A 86 2.66 -4.65 -10.96
C LYS A 86 1.24 -5.17 -11.11
N ARG A 87 0.71 -5.87 -10.10
CA ARG A 87 -0.68 -6.36 -10.08
C ARG A 87 -1.67 -5.20 -10.19
N ASP A 88 -1.47 -4.15 -9.41
CA ASP A 88 -2.31 -2.96 -9.46
C ASP A 88 -2.17 -2.21 -10.80
N GLU A 89 -1.00 -2.24 -11.45
CA GLU A 89 -0.80 -1.65 -12.78
C GLU A 89 -1.57 -2.41 -13.87
N LYS A 90 -1.57 -3.74 -13.81
CA LYS A 90 -2.35 -4.59 -14.73
C LYS A 90 -3.86 -4.36 -14.55
N ASN A 91 -4.34 -4.25 -13.31
CA ASN A 91 -5.75 -3.96 -13.03
C ASN A 91 -6.19 -2.59 -13.55
N PHE A 92 -5.30 -1.59 -13.46
CA PHE A 92 -5.53 -0.26 -14.02
C PHE A 92 -5.67 -0.30 -15.54
N LYS A 93 -4.75 -0.97 -16.25
CA LYS A 93 -4.82 -1.12 -17.72
C LYS A 93 -6.05 -1.90 -18.21
N ASN A 94 -6.68 -2.67 -17.33
CA ASN A 94 -7.85 -3.48 -17.62
C ASN A 94 -9.19 -2.80 -17.23
N GLY A 95 -9.18 -1.52 -16.82
CA GLY A 95 -10.39 -0.70 -16.64
C GLY A 95 -11.28 -1.04 -15.42
N ASN A 96 -10.73 -1.65 -14.36
CA ASN A 96 -11.51 -2.14 -13.21
C ASN A 96 -11.40 -1.29 -11.91
N ASP A 97 -10.92 -0.04 -11.98
CA ASP A 97 -10.77 0.86 -10.80
C ASP A 97 -11.57 2.16 -11.00
N ASP A 98 -12.51 2.48 -10.09
CA ASP A 98 -13.32 3.72 -10.00
C ASP A 98 -12.47 5.03 -9.95
N LEU A 99 -11.18 4.93 -9.63
CA LEU A 99 -10.22 6.04 -9.71
C LEU A 99 -9.65 6.23 -11.12
N SER A 100 -9.62 5.18 -11.95
CA SER A 100 -9.22 5.27 -13.36
C SER A 100 -10.20 6.12 -14.14
N ASP A 101 -11.50 5.94 -13.92
CA ASP A 101 -12.57 6.77 -14.51
C ASP A 101 -12.41 8.26 -14.18
N LYS A 102 -11.97 8.60 -12.95
CA LYS A 102 -11.73 9.99 -12.53
C LYS A 102 -10.45 10.60 -13.10
N ILE A 103 -9.44 9.78 -13.39
CA ILE A 103 -8.18 10.22 -14.00
C ILE A 103 -8.34 10.34 -15.51
N GLU A 104 -8.98 9.37 -16.16
CA GLU A 104 -9.31 9.39 -17.60
C GLU A 104 -10.30 10.50 -17.94
N SER A 105 -11.33 10.72 -17.11
CA SER A 105 -12.25 11.86 -17.26
C SER A 105 -11.53 13.21 -17.20
N LYS A 106 -10.57 13.38 -16.27
CA LYS A 106 -9.75 14.59 -16.17
C LYS A 106 -8.77 14.75 -17.32
N ILE A 107 -8.20 13.67 -17.81
CA ILE A 107 -7.31 13.69 -18.98
C ILE A 107 -8.13 14.05 -20.23
N GLY A 108 -9.28 13.42 -20.46
CA GLY A 108 -10.17 13.68 -21.60
C GLY A 108 -10.71 15.12 -21.66
N THR A 109 -10.93 15.79 -20.52
CA THR A 109 -11.29 17.22 -20.49
C THR A 109 -10.11 18.16 -20.73
N LEU A 110 -8.87 17.70 -20.56
CA LEU A 110 -7.65 18.49 -20.76
C LEU A 110 -7.10 18.40 -22.20
N ILE A 111 -7.50 17.39 -22.98
CA ILE A 111 -7.14 17.21 -24.40
C ILE A 111 -8.33 17.43 -25.35
N GLY A 112 -9.49 17.80 -24.81
CA GLY A 112 -10.73 18.02 -25.56
C GLY A 112 -11.35 19.41 -25.33
N THR A 113 -10.59 20.47 -25.59
CA THR A 113 -10.99 21.82 -26.01
C THR A 113 -9.77 22.55 -26.54
#